data_AF-A0AAN8GCW3-F1
#
_entry.id   AF-A0AAN8GCW3-F1
#
_cell.length_a   1.000
_cell.length_b   1.000
_cell.length_c   1.000
_cell.angle_alpha   90.00
_cell.angle_beta   90.00
_cell.angle_gamma   90.00
#
_symmetry.space_group_name_H-M   'P 1'
#
loop_
_entity.id
_entity.type
_entity.pdbx_description
1 polymer ?
#
loop_
_entity_poly.entity_id
_entity_poly.type
_entity_poly.pdbx_seq_one_letter_code
_entity_poly.pdbx_strand_id
1 'polypeptide(L)' 'GGQVLRGGCRVHPKGVENGFYFDPAVIVGLKDDAHAVREEIFGACCLILPFDTEEEVVRRANDTMYGLAAGVFSG' A
#
# COMPACT_ATOMS: atom_id res chain seq x y z
N GLY A 1 -12.07 -0.60 7.14
CA GLY A 1 -12.33 -1.78 6.30
C GLY A 1 -11.16 -2.74 6.33
N GLY A 2 -9.96 -2.28 5.96
CA GLY A 2 -8.74 -3.11 6.01
C GLY A 2 -8.15 -3.31 7.40
N GLN A 3 -7.19 -4.23 7.47
CA GLN A 3 -6.42 -4.58 8.66
C GLN A 3 -4.97 -4.16 8.48
N VAL A 4 -4.40 -3.50 9.49
CA VAL A 4 -2.96 -3.26 9.59
C VAL A 4 -2.32 -4.53 10.14
N LEU A 5 -1.59 -5.27 9.30
CA LEU A 5 -0.88 -6.48 9.71
C LEU A 5 0.40 -6.17 10.50
N ARG A 6 1.09 -5.07 10.16
CA ARG A 6 2.31 -4.64 10.82
C ARG A 6 2.54 -3.15 10.65
N GLY A 7 3.23 -2.55 11.62
CA GLY A 7 3.61 -1.14 11.66
C GLY A 7 2.41 -0.23 11.72
N GLY A 8 2.52 0.96 11.13
CA GLY A 8 1.44 1.92 11.14
C GLY A 8 1.47 2.90 12.33
N CYS A 9 2.59 2.98 13.04
CA CYS A 9 2.72 3.65 14.31
C CYS A 9 3.75 4.77 14.27
N ARG A 10 3.49 5.83 15.03
CA ARG A 10 4.51 6.83 15.33
C ARG A 10 5.64 6.17 16.13
N VAL A 11 6.88 6.45 15.75
CA VAL A 11 8.06 5.96 16.45
C VAL A 11 9.00 7.10 16.82
N HIS A 12 9.84 6.88 17.82
CA HIS A 12 10.83 7.84 18.30
C HIS A 12 12.21 7.16 18.33
N PRO A 13 12.90 7.05 17.18
CA PRO A 13 14.19 6.40 17.13
C PRO A 13 15.22 7.15 17.97
N LYS A 14 16.07 6.39 18.67
CA LYS A 14 17.08 6.96 19.57
C LYS A 14 18.05 7.87 18.83
N GLY A 15 18.28 9.08 19.35
CA GLY A 15 19.19 10.09 18.78
C GLY A 15 18.54 11.01 17.74
N VAL A 16 17.27 10.77 17.37
CA VAL A 16 16.50 11.62 16.45
C VAL A 16 15.02 11.74 16.90
N GLU A 17 14.75 11.65 18.19
CA GLU A 17 13.41 11.47 18.77
C GLU A 17 12.39 12.58 18.39
N ASN A 18 12.90 13.74 17.98
CA ASN A 18 12.12 14.93 17.61
C ASN A 18 11.65 14.97 16.15
N GLY A 19 11.99 13.97 15.32
CA GLY A 19 11.51 13.92 13.93
C GLY A 19 10.10 13.35 13.77
N PHE A 20 9.59 13.39 12.53
CA PHE A 20 8.27 12.86 12.15
C PHE A 20 8.40 11.43 11.63
N TYR A 21 8.73 10.50 12.52
CA TYR A 21 8.95 9.11 12.15
C TYR A 21 7.70 8.25 12.30
N PHE A 22 7.53 7.37 11.32
CA PHE A 22 6.46 6.38 11.25
C PHE A 22 7.06 5.06 10.77
N ASP A 23 6.71 3.94 11.38
CA ASP A 23 7.22 2.64 10.96
C ASP A 23 6.42 2.08 9.75
N PRO A 24 7.04 1.23 8.90
CA PRO A 24 6.41 0.79 7.66
C PRO A 24 5.12 0.00 7.91
N ALA A 25 4.01 0.44 7.30
CA ALA A 25 2.72 -0.22 7.43
C ALA A 25 2.48 -1.26 6.33
N VAL A 26 2.00 -2.44 6.70
CA VAL A 26 1.45 -3.43 5.76
C VAL A 26 -0.04 -3.57 6.01
N ILE A 27 -0.85 -3.30 4.99
CA ILE A 27 -2.30 -3.23 5.11
C ILE A 27 -2.93 -4.23 4.13
N VAL A 28 -3.92 -4.98 4.61
CA VAL A 28 -4.62 -6.02 3.83
C VAL A 28 -6.13 -5.93 4.00
N GLY A 29 -6.87 -6.69 3.19
CA GLY A 29 -8.33 -6.80 3.32
C GLY A 29 -9.08 -5.53 2.90
N LEU A 30 -8.44 -4.68 2.10
CA LEU A 30 -9.10 -3.54 1.46
C LEU A 30 -9.81 -4.00 0.18
N LYS A 31 -10.92 -3.33 -0.12
CA LYS A 31 -11.59 -3.42 -1.41
C LYS A 31 -10.97 -2.42 -2.39
N ASP A 32 -11.15 -2.65 -3.68
CA ASP A 32 -10.59 -1.81 -4.76
C ASP A 32 -11.09 -0.35 -4.70
N ASP A 33 -12.30 -0.12 -4.16
CA ASP A 33 -12.90 1.21 -3.98
C ASP A 33 -12.48 1.92 -2.68
N ALA A 34 -11.63 1.30 -1.85
CA ALA A 34 -11.14 1.94 -0.65
C ALA A 34 -10.26 3.14 -1.01
N HIS A 35 -10.40 4.25 -0.28
CA HIS A 35 -9.62 5.47 -0.53
C HIS A 35 -8.11 5.20 -0.54
N ALA A 36 -7.62 4.39 0.41
CA ALA A 36 -6.22 3.99 0.48
C ALA A 36 -5.72 3.29 -0.81
N VAL A 37 -6.59 2.57 -1.52
CA VAL A 37 -6.26 1.89 -2.79
C VAL A 37 -6.31 2.85 -3.98
N ARG A 38 -7.22 3.84 -3.95
CA ARG A 38 -7.46 4.78 -5.05
C ARG A 38 -6.55 5.99 -5.03
N GLU A 39 -6.05 6.38 -3.87
CA GLU A 39 -5.28 7.61 -3.66
C GLU A 39 -3.83 7.31 -3.28
N GLU A 40 -2.93 8.22 -3.64
CA GLU A 40 -1.52 8.10 -3.29
C GLU A 40 -1.27 8.57 -1.84
N ILE A 41 -0.95 7.62 -0.94
CA ILE A 41 -0.72 7.92 0.49
C ILE A 41 0.59 8.69 0.71
N PHE A 42 1.58 8.52 -0.16
CA PHE A 42 2.91 9.17 -0.07
C PHE A 42 3.71 8.86 1.22
N GLY A 43 3.28 7.84 1.98
CA GLY A 43 3.90 7.40 3.23
C GLY A 43 4.55 6.02 3.12
N ALA A 44 5.25 5.61 4.17
CA ALA A 44 5.86 4.28 4.28
C ALA A 44 4.79 3.20 4.50
N CYS A 45 4.05 2.84 3.46
CA CYS A 45 3.00 1.83 3.51
C CYS A 45 2.96 0.97 2.24
N CYS A 46 2.51 -0.27 2.39
CA CYS A 46 2.23 -1.18 1.30
C CYS A 46 0.84 -1.80 1.50
N LEU A 47 0.04 -1.79 0.44
CA LEU A 47 -1.27 -2.43 0.40
C LEU A 47 -1.15 -3.74 -0.36
N ILE A 48 -1.69 -4.82 0.21
CA ILE A 48 -1.71 -6.13 -0.45
C ILE A 48 -3.16 -6.47 -0.79
N LEU A 49 -3.40 -6.63 -2.10
CA LEU A 49 -4.67 -7.02 -2.66
C LEU A 49 -4.48 -8.34 -3.43
N PRO A 50 -5.08 -9.46 -2.99
CA PRO A 50 -5.01 -10.71 -3.73
C PRO A 50 -5.82 -10.61 -5.04
N PHE A 51 -5.43 -11.43 -6.02
CA PHE A 51 -6.07 -11.59 -7.33
C PHE A 51 -5.98 -13.06 -7.75
N ASP A 52 -6.87 -13.50 -8.64
CA ASP A 52 -6.97 -14.90 -9.05
C ASP A 52 -6.46 -15.13 -10.48
N THR A 53 -6.62 -14.17 -11.39
CA THR A 53 -6.17 -14.32 -12.79
C THR A 53 -5.34 -13.14 -13.27
N GLU A 54 -4.52 -13.39 -14.29
CA GLU A 54 -3.69 -12.37 -14.93
C GLU A 54 -4.55 -11.26 -15.55
N GLU A 55 -5.62 -11.63 -16.27
CA GLU A 55 -6.51 -10.67 -16.91
C GLU A 55 -7.22 -9.77 -15.89
N GLU A 56 -7.61 -10.35 -14.75
CA GLU A 56 -8.23 -9.64 -13.64
C GLU A 56 -7.26 -8.61 -13.05
N VAL A 57 -6.04 -9.02 -12.70
CA VAL A 57 -5.06 -8.12 -12.07
C VAL A 57 -4.58 -7.04 -13.01
N VAL A 58 -4.41 -7.33 -14.32
CA VAL A 58 -4.05 -6.32 -15.31
C VAL A 58 -5.16 -5.27 -15.42
N ARG A 59 -6.43 -5.68 -15.44
CA ARG A 59 -7.55 -4.72 -15.45
C ARG A 59 -7.59 -3.90 -14.17
N ARG A 60 -7.44 -4.53 -13.01
CA ARG A 60 -7.47 -3.85 -11.69
C ARG A 60 -6.31 -2.87 -11.52
N ALA A 61 -5.10 -3.24 -11.94
CA ALA A 61 -3.93 -2.37 -11.88
C ALA A 61 -4.09 -1.10 -12.75
N ASN A 62 -4.84 -1.19 -13.85
CA ASN A 62 -5.14 -0.06 -14.73
C ASN A 62 -6.39 0.73 -14.32
N ASP A 63 -7.20 0.25 -13.36
CA ASP A 63 -8.34 1.00 -12.81
C ASP A 63 -7.84 2.03 -11.78
N THR A 64 -7.13 3.04 -12.28
CA THR A 64 -6.62 4.15 -11.49
C THR A 64 -6.45 5.36 -12.40
N MET A 65 -6.42 6.56 -11.82
CA MET A 65 -6.16 7.80 -12.55
C MET A 65 -4.66 8.05 -12.79
N TYR A 66 -3.80 7.22 -12.20
CA TYR A 66 -2.34 7.32 -12.26
C TYR A 66 -1.74 6.34 -13.29
N GLY A 67 -0.46 6.52 -13.64
CA GLY A 67 0.20 5.69 -14.65
C GLY A 67 1.72 5.85 -14.74
N LEU A 68 2.39 6.12 -13.60
CA LEU A 68 3.82 6.44 -13.60
C LEU A 68 4.72 5.21 -13.86
N ALA A 69 4.49 4.12 -13.13
CA ALA A 69 5.30 2.91 -13.22
C ALA A 69 4.54 1.68 -12.70
N ALA A 70 4.92 0.51 -13.18
CA ALA A 70 4.46 -0.80 -12.68
C ALA A 70 5.61 -1.82 -12.78
N GLY A 71 5.60 -2.83 -11.90
CA GLY A 71 6.56 -3.93 -11.90
C GLY A 71 5.84 -5.28 -11.94
N VAL A 72 6.35 -6.21 -12.75
CA VAL A 72 5.81 -7.57 -12.89
C VAL A 72 6.91 -8.58 -12.59
N PHE A 73 6.58 -9.56 -11.75
CA PHE A 73 7.45 -10.69 -11.43
C PHE A 73 6.74 -11.97 -11.88
N SER A 74 7.36 -12.73 -12.78
CA SER A 74 6.84 -13.99 -13.35
C SER A 74 7.98 -14.99 -13.53
N GLY A 75 7.70 -16.29 -13.53
CA GLY A 75 8.68 -17.38 -13.58
C GLY A 75 8.13 -18.64 -14.24
#